data_AF-A0AAV0XPR5-F1
#
_entry.id   AF-A0AAV0XPR5-F1
#
_cell.length_a   1.000
_cell.length_b   1.000
_cell.length_c   1.000
_cell.angle_alpha   90.00
_cell.angle_beta   90.00
_cell.angle_gamma   90.00
#
_symmetry.space_group_name_H-M   'P 1'
#
loop_
_entity.id
_entity.type
_entity.pdbx_description
1 polymer ?
#
loop_
_entity_poly.entity_id
_entity_poly.type
_entity_poly.pdbx_seq_one_letter_code
_entity_poly.pdbx_strand_id
1 'polypeptide(L)'
;MPFDSKKIKLFSKDWDFIITTSSPYYPKRNGFAEKCVRIAKQIFKKSDESKIELQLMLMEYRNTPISGTNIAPAQLLLSRICKTKLPIKDALLKPKIIENFNKILKEKNETKKYYYDKNSKDRELDINNNEDIIFKEHNIWKPAKFIQRHKAPRSNILRDQNNRIKRRNEVDMKISRSAHDMNTANYSKHNLKNKYWSNKKINLNEEKKKMMIR
;
A
#
# COMPACT_ATOMS: atom_id res chain seq x y z
N MET A 1 -19.25 6.41 -8.45
CA MET A 1 -18.84 7.79 -8.84
C MET A 1 -17.33 7.89 -8.85
N PRO A 2 -16.68 8.40 -9.91
CA PRO A 2 -15.24 8.58 -9.94
C PRO A 2 -14.81 9.80 -9.10
N PHE A 3 -13.74 9.63 -8.30
CA PHE A 3 -13.19 10.64 -7.37
C PHE A 3 -12.62 11.91 -8.03
N ASP A 4 -12.50 11.93 -9.37
CA ASP A 4 -12.00 13.09 -10.14
C ASP A 4 -13.13 13.95 -10.75
N SER A 5 -14.39 13.64 -10.44
CA SER A 5 -15.53 14.40 -10.96
C SER A 5 -15.61 15.82 -10.38
N LYS A 6 -16.16 16.76 -11.16
CA LYS A 6 -16.43 18.14 -10.72
C LYS A 6 -17.30 18.17 -9.45
N LYS A 7 -18.27 17.26 -9.33
CA LYS A 7 -19.16 17.14 -8.17
C LYS A 7 -18.39 16.88 -6.88
N ILE A 8 -17.43 15.95 -6.89
CA ILE A 8 -16.62 15.64 -5.71
C ILE A 8 -15.69 16.80 -5.35
N LYS A 9 -15.16 17.54 -6.33
CA LYS A 9 -14.34 18.74 -6.09
C LYS A 9 -15.14 19.87 -5.45
N LEU A 10 -16.40 20.05 -5.84
CA LEU A 10 -17.31 21.01 -5.20
C LEU A 10 -17.61 20.57 -3.76
N PHE A 11 -18.01 19.32 -3.58
CA PHE A 11 -18.28 18.77 -2.25
C PHE A 11 -17.09 18.89 -1.29
N SER A 12 -15.86 18.66 -1.77
CA SER A 12 -14.66 18.83 -0.95
C SER A 12 -14.39 20.26 -0.55
N LYS A 13 -14.75 21.23 -1.41
CA LYS A 13 -14.65 22.65 -1.09
C LYS A 13 -15.73 23.06 -0.07
N ASP A 14 -16.95 22.57 -0.23
CA ASP A 14 -18.08 22.90 0.64
C ASP A 14 -17.89 22.33 2.06
N TRP A 15 -17.27 21.16 2.18
CA TRP A 15 -17.01 20.46 3.45
C TRP A 15 -15.57 20.66 3.98
N ASP A 16 -14.81 21.56 3.37
CA ASP A 16 -13.43 21.94 3.73
C ASP A 16 -12.48 20.76 3.98
N PHE A 17 -12.40 19.85 3.00
CA PHE A 17 -11.43 18.77 3.01
C PHE A 17 -10.64 18.65 1.71
N ILE A 18 -9.43 18.11 1.81
CA ILE A 18 -8.51 17.99 0.67
C ILE A 18 -8.54 16.58 0.11
N ILE A 19 -8.83 16.46 -1.19
CA ILE A 19 -8.75 15.17 -1.91
C ILE A 19 -7.30 14.87 -2.26
N THR A 20 -6.73 13.85 -1.60
CA THR A 20 -5.39 13.36 -1.91
C THR A 20 -5.44 12.10 -2.77
N THR A 21 -4.94 12.18 -4.00
CA THR A 21 -4.91 11.03 -4.92
C THR A 21 -3.63 10.19 -4.78
N SER A 22 -3.77 8.88 -4.95
CA SER A 22 -2.65 7.95 -5.11
C SER A 22 -2.05 8.04 -6.52
N SER A 23 -0.82 7.51 -6.68
CA SER A 23 -0.28 7.34 -8.04
C SER A 23 -1.19 6.36 -8.79
N PRO A 24 -1.51 6.63 -10.06
CA PRO A 24 -2.25 5.67 -10.89
C PRO A 24 -1.57 4.30 -10.89
N TYR A 25 -2.38 3.24 -10.96
CA TYR A 25 -1.95 1.83 -10.98
C TYR A 25 -1.14 1.35 -9.77
N TYR A 26 -1.17 2.09 -8.65
CA TYR A 26 -0.48 1.71 -7.42
C TYR A 26 -1.47 1.39 -6.27
N PRO A 27 -2.14 0.21 -6.30
CA PRO A 27 -3.20 -0.14 -5.35
C PRO A 27 -2.69 -0.28 -3.91
N LYS A 28 -1.40 -0.59 -3.71
CA LYS A 28 -0.79 -0.75 -2.37
C LYS A 28 -1.06 0.45 -1.44
N ARG A 29 -1.18 1.66 -1.98
CA ARG A 29 -1.46 2.87 -1.17
C ARG A 29 -2.89 2.87 -0.57
N ASN A 30 -3.82 2.12 -1.17
CA ASN A 30 -5.21 2.00 -0.72
C ASN A 30 -5.48 0.72 0.09
N GLY A 31 -4.44 -0.06 0.43
CA GLY A 31 -4.61 -1.36 1.10
C GLY A 31 -5.34 -1.29 2.45
N PHE A 32 -5.26 -0.16 3.16
CA PHE A 32 -6.03 0.04 4.40
C PHE A 32 -7.53 0.13 4.12
N ALA A 33 -7.94 0.93 3.13
CA ALA A 33 -9.33 1.01 2.72
C ALA A 33 -9.86 -0.34 2.23
N GLU A 34 -9.07 -1.09 1.45
CA GLU A 34 -9.42 -2.44 1.01
C GLU A 34 -9.63 -3.40 2.21
N LYS A 35 -8.76 -3.31 3.23
CA LYS A 35 -8.90 -4.09 4.46
C LYS A 35 -10.19 -3.73 5.20
N CYS A 36 -10.52 -2.44 5.32
CA CYS A 36 -11.76 -1.97 5.95
C CYS A 36 -13.00 -2.47 5.20
N VAL A 37 -13.01 -2.42 3.87
CA VAL A 37 -14.11 -2.98 3.05
C VAL A 37 -14.27 -4.48 3.31
N ARG A 38 -13.16 -5.23 3.39
CA ARG A 38 -13.21 -6.67 3.73
C ARG A 38 -13.81 -6.90 5.12
N ILE A 39 -13.42 -6.11 6.12
CA ILE A 39 -13.98 -6.21 7.48
C ILE A 39 -15.48 -5.91 7.46
N ALA A 40 -15.90 -4.84 6.79
CA ALA A 40 -17.33 -4.50 6.66
C ALA A 40 -18.12 -5.65 6.04
N LYS A 41 -17.65 -6.21 4.91
CA LYS A 41 -18.28 -7.37 4.26
C LYS A 41 -18.38 -8.58 5.20
N GLN A 42 -17.35 -8.84 6.01
CA GLN A 42 -17.39 -9.93 6.99
C GLN A 42 -18.42 -9.66 8.10
N ILE A 43 -18.57 -8.42 8.55
CA ILE A 43 -19.59 -8.04 9.52
C ILE A 43 -20.99 -8.27 8.95
N PHE A 44 -21.25 -7.83 7.72
CA PHE A 44 -22.51 -8.10 7.02
C PHE A 44 -22.80 -9.59 6.91
N LYS A 45 -21.82 -10.38 6.43
CA LYS A 45 -21.96 -11.83 6.27
C LYS A 45 -22.30 -12.51 7.61
N LYS A 46 -21.58 -12.19 8.68
CA LYS A 46 -21.83 -12.77 10.01
C LYS A 46 -23.17 -12.36 10.61
N SER A 47 -23.59 -11.12 10.37
CA SER A 47 -24.90 -10.61 10.81
C SER A 47 -26.03 -11.44 10.20
N ASP A 48 -25.92 -11.74 8.89
CA ASP A 48 -26.89 -12.57 8.16
C ASP A 48 -26.87 -14.03 8.64
N GLU A 49 -25.69 -14.64 8.72
CA GLU A 49 -25.51 -16.03 9.19
C GLU A 49 -26.01 -16.25 10.62
N SER A 50 -25.77 -15.27 11.52
CA SER A 50 -26.14 -15.37 12.94
C SER A 50 -27.53 -14.83 13.25
N LYS A 51 -28.22 -14.24 12.27
CA LYS A 51 -29.50 -13.52 12.44
C LYS A 51 -29.45 -12.44 13.53
N ILE A 52 -28.27 -11.83 13.72
CA ILE A 52 -28.07 -10.73 14.67
C ILE A 52 -28.14 -9.42 13.90
N GLU A 53 -28.85 -8.43 14.42
CA GLU A 53 -28.92 -7.10 13.84
C GLU A 53 -27.54 -6.49 13.59
N LEU A 54 -27.35 -5.90 12.41
CA LEU A 54 -26.08 -5.29 12.00
C LEU A 54 -25.56 -4.25 13.00
N GLN A 55 -26.47 -3.47 13.61
CA GLN A 55 -26.10 -2.43 14.56
C GLN A 55 -25.41 -3.01 15.81
N LEU A 56 -25.89 -4.17 16.31
CA LEU A 56 -25.27 -4.87 17.43
C LEU A 56 -23.88 -5.39 17.05
N MET A 57 -23.75 -5.98 15.85
CA MET A 57 -22.45 -6.46 15.37
C MET A 57 -21.43 -5.32 15.20
N LEU A 58 -21.86 -4.16 14.71
CA LEU A 58 -21.02 -2.97 14.61
C LEU A 58 -20.64 -2.43 15.98
N MET A 59 -21.55 -2.46 16.96
CA MET A 59 -21.27 -2.08 18.34
C MET A 59 -20.21 -2.97 18.97
N GLU A 60 -20.33 -4.29 18.82
CA GLU A 60 -19.32 -5.25 19.30
C GLU A 60 -17.97 -5.04 18.61
N TYR A 61 -17.95 -4.82 17.29
CA TYR A 61 -16.72 -4.50 16.56
C TYR A 61 -16.03 -3.24 17.11
N ARG A 62 -16.79 -2.18 17.42
CA ARG A 62 -16.25 -0.94 18.00
C ARG A 62 -15.69 -1.16 19.41
N ASN A 63 -16.22 -2.10 20.17
CA ASN A 63 -15.76 -2.45 21.51
C ASN A 63 -14.67 -3.52 21.53
N THR A 64 -14.40 -4.19 20.40
CA THR A 64 -13.35 -5.19 20.31
C THR A 64 -11.97 -4.52 20.23
N PRO A 65 -11.01 -4.87 21.11
CA PRO A 65 -9.66 -4.31 21.05
C PRO A 65 -8.97 -4.54 19.71
N ILE A 66 -8.22 -3.54 19.23
CA ILE A 66 -7.44 -3.66 18.01
C ILE A 66 -6.31 -4.66 18.24
N SER A 67 -6.12 -5.62 17.33
CA SER A 67 -5.14 -6.70 17.48
C SER A 67 -3.74 -6.20 17.88
N GLY A 68 -3.19 -6.83 18.93
CA GLY A 68 -1.92 -6.46 19.55
C GLY A 68 -1.94 -5.11 20.28
N THR A 69 -3.12 -4.61 20.61
CA THR A 69 -3.34 -3.51 21.55
C THR A 69 -4.50 -3.92 22.47
N ASN A 70 -4.56 -3.37 23.68
CA ASN A 70 -5.69 -3.57 24.58
C ASN A 70 -6.70 -2.40 24.47
N ILE A 71 -6.78 -1.77 23.29
CA ILE A 71 -7.53 -0.53 23.07
C ILE A 71 -8.56 -0.77 21.96
N ALA A 72 -9.82 -0.46 22.25
CA ALA A 72 -10.93 -0.61 21.33
C ALA A 72 -11.15 0.66 20.47
N PRO A 73 -11.66 0.54 19.23
CA PRO A 73 -12.01 1.69 18.40
C PRO A 73 -12.94 2.71 19.08
N ALA A 74 -13.91 2.24 19.87
CA ALA A 74 -14.82 3.11 20.63
C ALA A 74 -14.05 3.98 21.63
N GLN A 75 -13.00 3.46 22.26
CA GLN A 75 -12.19 4.23 23.21
C GLN A 75 -11.34 5.29 22.49
N LEU A 76 -10.91 5.03 21.26
CA LEU A 76 -10.17 6.03 20.48
C LEU A 76 -11.08 7.15 19.97
N LEU A 77 -12.30 6.81 19.56
CA LEU A 77 -13.24 7.75 18.96
C LEU A 77 -14.08 8.50 19.99
N LEU A 78 -14.53 7.83 21.04
CA LEU A 78 -15.49 8.34 22.03
C LEU A 78 -14.89 8.45 23.44
N SER A 79 -13.59 8.13 23.60
CA SER A 79 -12.93 8.03 24.90
C SER A 79 -13.57 7.03 25.87
N ARG A 80 -14.49 6.17 25.45
CA ARG A 80 -15.20 5.24 26.35
C ARG A 80 -15.56 3.93 25.65
N ILE A 81 -15.91 2.92 26.42
CA ILE A 81 -16.51 1.70 25.89
C ILE A 81 -18.03 1.90 25.77
N CYS A 82 -18.64 1.34 24.73
CA CYS A 82 -20.10 1.35 24.56
C CYS A 82 -20.73 0.21 25.38
N LYS A 83 -21.89 0.45 26.00
CA LYS A 83 -22.63 -0.59 26.72
C LYS A 83 -23.07 -1.69 25.75
N THR A 84 -22.75 -2.94 26.05
CA THR A 84 -23.17 -4.12 25.27
C THR A 84 -24.17 -4.96 26.05
N LYS A 85 -24.58 -6.10 25.48
CA LYS A 85 -25.41 -7.09 26.18
C LYS A 85 -24.67 -7.79 27.32
N LEU A 86 -23.34 -7.78 27.29
CA LEU A 86 -22.52 -8.34 28.35
C LEU A 86 -22.41 -7.33 29.51
N PRO A 87 -22.43 -7.82 30.77
CA PRO A 87 -22.23 -6.98 31.92
C PRO A 87 -20.84 -6.31 31.84
N ILE A 88 -20.81 -5.00 32.00
CA ILE A 88 -19.61 -4.17 31.96
C ILE A 88 -19.56 -3.31 33.22
N LYS A 89 -18.34 -3.04 33.69
CA LYS A 89 -18.13 -2.12 34.82
C LYS A 89 -18.48 -0.69 34.42
N ASP A 90 -19.24 0.01 35.26
CA ASP A 90 -19.66 1.40 35.01
C ASP A 90 -18.48 2.35 34.80
N ALA A 91 -17.34 2.09 35.44
CA ALA A 91 -16.11 2.86 35.25
C ALA A 91 -15.62 2.89 33.79
N LEU A 92 -15.89 1.85 33.00
CA LEU A 92 -15.49 1.76 31.59
C LEU A 92 -16.43 2.50 30.63
N LEU A 93 -17.65 2.80 31.09
CA LEU A 93 -18.65 3.57 30.33
C LEU A 93 -18.38 5.07 30.41
N LYS A 94 -17.61 5.53 31.40
CA LYS A 94 -17.19 6.91 31.56
C LYS A 94 -16.04 7.24 30.58
N PRO A 95 -15.99 8.48 30.04
CA PRO A 95 -14.91 8.89 29.16
C PRO A 95 -13.57 8.94 29.89
N LYS A 96 -12.56 8.32 29.28
CA LYS A 96 -11.15 8.29 29.67
C LYS A 96 -10.30 8.45 28.41
N ILE A 97 -9.50 9.51 28.39
CA ILE A 97 -8.59 9.79 27.27
C ILE A 97 -7.39 8.82 27.33
N ILE A 98 -6.98 8.35 26.16
CA ILE A 98 -5.81 7.48 26.01
C ILE A 98 -4.67 8.30 25.41
N GLU A 99 -3.75 8.74 26.26
CA GLU A 99 -2.66 9.66 25.87
C GLU A 99 -1.60 8.97 25.01
N ASN A 100 -1.23 7.73 25.37
CA ASN A 100 -0.05 7.05 24.79
C ASN A 100 -0.35 6.25 23.51
N PHE A 101 -1.54 6.37 22.92
CA PHE A 101 -1.90 5.56 21.75
C PHE A 101 -1.00 5.84 20.54
N ASN A 102 -0.64 7.11 20.32
CA ASN A 102 0.23 7.50 19.22
C ASN A 102 1.63 6.88 19.35
N LYS A 103 2.14 6.77 20.58
CA LYS A 103 3.43 6.12 20.87
C LYS A 103 3.37 4.63 20.54
N ILE A 104 2.34 3.93 21.03
CA ILE A 104 2.10 2.51 20.74
C ILE A 104 1.99 2.27 19.24
N LEU A 105 1.25 3.14 18.52
CA LEU A 105 1.10 3.03 17.08
C LEU A 105 2.43 3.24 16.34
N LYS A 106 3.25 4.20 16.80
CA LYS A 106 4.58 4.47 16.24
C LYS A 106 5.50 3.25 16.39
N GLU A 107 5.62 2.69 17.59
CA GLU A 107 6.42 1.50 17.88
C GLU A 107 5.98 0.29 17.01
N LYS A 108 4.66 0.10 16.85
CA LYS A 108 4.11 -0.94 15.97
C LYS A 108 4.40 -0.70 14.49
N ASN A 109 4.51 0.56 14.06
CA ASN A 109 4.86 0.89 12.69
C ASN A 109 6.36 0.75 12.44
N GLU A 110 7.20 1.09 13.43
CA GLU A 110 8.65 0.91 13.38
C GLU A 110 9.04 -0.57 13.33
N THR A 111 8.42 -1.42 14.14
CA THR A 111 8.64 -2.88 14.08
C THR A 111 8.24 -3.44 12.71
N LYS A 112 7.06 -3.07 12.19
CA LYS A 112 6.63 -3.47 10.83
C LYS A 112 7.61 -2.98 9.76
N LYS A 113 8.09 -1.74 9.88
CA LYS A 113 9.10 -1.16 8.98
C LYS A 113 10.39 -1.98 9.05
N TYR A 114 10.91 -2.25 10.24
CA TYR A 114 12.12 -3.04 10.44
C TYR A 114 12.05 -4.42 9.75
N TYR A 115 10.96 -5.18 9.96
CA TYR A 115 10.81 -6.48 9.30
C TYR A 115 10.60 -6.39 7.79
N TYR A 116 9.93 -5.34 7.31
CA TYR A 116 9.79 -5.10 5.87
C TYR A 116 11.15 -4.75 5.24
N ASP A 117 11.91 -3.86 5.89
CA ASP A 117 13.16 -3.33 5.38
C ASP A 117 14.25 -4.41 5.28
N LYS A 118 14.24 -5.42 6.17
CA LYS A 118 15.15 -6.59 6.13
C LYS A 118 15.24 -7.28 4.77
N ASN A 119 14.11 -7.39 4.06
CA ASN A 119 14.03 -8.06 2.77
C ASN A 119 13.90 -7.05 1.62
N SER A 120 13.90 -5.76 1.94
CA SER A 120 13.79 -4.70 0.95
C SER A 120 15.17 -4.30 0.46
N LYS A 121 15.24 -3.83 -0.78
CA LYS A 121 16.43 -3.17 -1.32
C LYS A 121 16.11 -1.70 -1.46
N ASP A 122 17.02 -0.85 -1.01
CA ASP A 122 16.90 0.58 -1.26
C ASP A 122 16.89 0.82 -2.76
N ARG A 123 15.85 1.54 -3.20
CA ARG A 123 15.68 1.95 -4.58
C ARG A 123 15.94 3.44 -4.62
N GLU A 124 17.20 3.82 -4.43
CA GLU A 124 17.63 5.18 -4.70
C GLU A 124 17.68 5.35 -6.21
N LEU A 125 16.70 6.10 -6.71
CA LEU A 125 16.72 6.63 -8.05
C LEU A 125 17.27 8.06 -7.92
N ASP A 126 18.60 8.18 -7.94
CA ASP A 126 19.25 9.45 -8.22
C ASP A 126 18.96 9.78 -9.68
N ILE A 127 17.89 10.55 -9.87
CA ILE A 127 17.41 10.99 -11.17
C ILE A 127 17.58 12.50 -11.21
N ASN A 128 18.42 12.98 -12.13
CA ASN A 128 18.49 14.39 -12.47
C ASN A 128 17.30 14.80 -13.35
N ASN A 129 16.99 16.10 -13.34
CA ASN A 129 15.95 16.64 -14.22
C ASN A 129 16.31 16.39 -15.69
N ASN A 130 15.31 16.03 -16.49
CA ASN A 130 15.41 15.68 -17.92
C ASN A 130 16.12 14.36 -18.27
N GLU A 131 16.38 13.48 -17.31
CA GLU A 131 16.89 12.14 -17.62
C GLU A 131 15.87 11.28 -18.39
N ASP A 132 16.41 10.44 -19.26
CA ASP A 132 15.67 9.45 -20.03
C ASP A 132 15.30 8.26 -19.15
N ILE A 133 14.00 8.01 -19.05
CA ILE A 133 13.42 6.98 -18.20
C ILE A 133 12.44 6.11 -18.98
N ILE A 134 12.14 4.96 -18.43
CA ILE A 134 11.00 4.14 -18.85
C ILE A 134 10.00 4.04 -17.71
N PHE A 135 8.71 4.13 -18.04
CA PHE A 135 7.62 3.96 -17.08
C PHE A 135 6.67 2.85 -17.51
N LYS A 136 6.04 2.21 -16.54
CA LYS A 136 5.10 1.11 -16.77
C LYS A 136 3.67 1.63 -16.90
N GLU A 137 2.97 1.18 -17.93
CA GLU A 137 1.56 1.47 -18.18
C GLU A 137 0.89 0.23 -18.76
N HIS A 138 -0.17 -0.28 -18.11
CA HIS A 138 -0.87 -1.51 -18.54
C HIS A 138 0.07 -2.69 -18.82
N ASN A 139 1.10 -2.88 -17.98
CA ASN A 139 2.15 -3.90 -18.15
C ASN A 139 3.12 -3.72 -19.33
N ILE A 140 3.07 -2.60 -20.03
CA ILE A 140 3.99 -2.23 -21.10
C ILE A 140 4.92 -1.14 -20.57
N TRP A 141 6.22 -1.22 -20.88
CA TRP A 141 7.17 -0.16 -20.56
C TRP A 141 7.13 0.89 -21.67
N LYS A 142 7.23 2.17 -21.33
CA LYS A 142 7.22 3.23 -22.33
C LYS A 142 8.30 4.24 -22.00
N PRO A 143 9.01 4.77 -23.00
CA PRO A 143 9.99 5.82 -22.79
C PRO A 143 9.32 7.13 -22.36
N ALA A 144 9.99 7.88 -21.50
CA ALA A 144 9.57 9.18 -21.00
C ALA A 144 10.80 9.97 -20.54
N LYS A 145 10.61 11.26 -20.29
CA LYS A 145 11.59 12.11 -19.61
C LYS A 145 11.14 12.43 -18.20
N PHE A 146 12.07 12.38 -17.26
CA PHE A 146 11.78 12.82 -15.90
C PHE A 146 11.68 14.34 -15.82
N ILE A 147 10.64 14.86 -15.16
CA ILE A 147 10.46 16.30 -14.94
C ILE A 147 10.87 16.66 -13.51
N GLN A 148 10.16 16.08 -12.52
CA GLN A 148 10.35 16.42 -11.11
C GLN A 148 9.71 15.40 -10.17
N ARG A 149 10.10 15.44 -8.89
CA ARG A 149 9.42 14.70 -7.81
C ARG A 149 8.05 15.36 -7.50
N HIS A 150 7.05 14.55 -7.17
CA HIS A 150 5.74 15.03 -6.71
C HIS A 150 5.78 15.28 -5.20
N LYS A 151 4.86 16.10 -4.67
CA LYS A 151 4.66 16.32 -3.22
C LYS A 151 4.41 15.06 -2.39
N ALA A 152 4.11 13.93 -3.04
CA ALA A 152 3.77 12.69 -2.37
C ALA A 152 4.98 11.76 -2.44
N PRO A 153 5.27 10.99 -1.37
CA PRO A 153 6.48 10.17 -1.31
C PRO A 153 6.50 9.14 -2.44
N ARG A 154 7.70 8.91 -2.99
CA ARG A 154 7.97 7.94 -4.06
C ARG A 154 7.13 8.12 -5.32
N SER A 155 6.64 9.33 -5.56
CA SER A 155 5.81 9.66 -6.71
C SER A 155 6.51 10.76 -7.51
N ASN A 156 6.56 10.56 -8.83
CA ASN A 156 7.30 11.40 -9.76
C ASN A 156 6.40 11.83 -10.91
N ILE A 157 6.78 12.95 -11.53
CA ILE A 157 6.13 13.56 -12.68
C ILE A 157 7.03 13.39 -13.90
N LEU A 158 6.45 12.85 -14.96
CA LEU A 158 7.13 12.43 -16.18
C LEU A 158 6.48 13.06 -17.41
N ARG A 159 7.25 13.24 -18.47
CA ARG A 159 6.78 13.62 -19.80
C ARG A 159 6.85 12.43 -20.75
N ASP A 160 5.71 12.02 -21.28
CA ASP A 160 5.63 10.96 -22.31
C ASP A 160 6.15 11.47 -23.68
N GLN A 161 6.37 10.57 -24.64
CA GLN A 161 6.77 10.94 -26.02
C GLN A 161 5.78 11.89 -26.70
N ASN A 162 4.50 11.77 -26.36
CA ASN A 162 3.43 12.64 -26.85
C ASN A 162 3.31 13.97 -26.07
N ASN A 163 4.35 14.38 -25.35
CA ASN A 163 4.37 15.56 -24.48
C ASN A 163 3.29 15.59 -23.36
N ARG A 164 2.70 14.44 -23.02
CA ARG A 164 1.71 14.33 -21.95
C ARG A 164 2.39 14.21 -20.59
N ILE A 165 1.93 14.97 -19.61
CA ILE A 165 2.41 14.90 -18.23
C ILE A 165 1.73 13.72 -17.52
N LYS A 166 2.53 12.84 -16.92
CA LYS A 166 2.05 11.66 -16.19
C LYS A 166 2.67 11.58 -14.81
N ARG A 167 1.85 11.23 -13.82
CA ARG A 167 2.30 10.89 -12.46
C ARG A 167 2.50 9.38 -12.34
N ARG A 168 3.66 8.94 -11.85
CA ARG A 168 3.97 7.51 -11.62
C ARG A 168 4.70 7.30 -10.29
N ASN A 169 4.66 6.07 -9.79
CA ASN A 169 5.39 5.66 -8.61
C ASN A 169 6.77 5.13 -9.02
N GLU A 170 7.78 5.25 -8.15
CA GLU A 170 9.14 4.71 -8.38
C GLU A 170 9.16 3.20 -8.67
N VAL A 171 8.15 2.46 -8.20
CA VAL A 171 8.01 1.02 -8.52
C VAL A 171 7.77 0.79 -10.01
N ASP A 172 7.05 1.72 -10.66
CA ASP A 172 6.63 1.68 -12.06
C ASP A 172 7.54 2.53 -12.96
N MET A 173 8.77 2.82 -12.50
CA MET A 173 9.77 3.59 -13.23
C MET A 173 11.14 2.92 -13.17
N LYS A 174 11.95 3.14 -14.21
CA LYS A 174 13.37 2.79 -14.24
C LYS A 174 14.14 3.82 -15.07
N ILE A 175 15.41 4.04 -14.72
CA ILE A 175 16.34 4.82 -15.54
C ILE A 175 16.68 3.98 -16.78
N SER A 176 16.67 4.62 -17.95
CA SER A 176 17.12 3.99 -19.19
C SER A 176 18.65 4.00 -19.20
N ARG A 177 19.31 2.84 -19.15
CA ARG A 177 20.79 2.77 -19.12
C ARG A 177 21.40 2.68 -20.52
N SER A 178 20.59 2.43 -21.55
CA SER A 178 21.03 2.36 -22.94
C SER A 178 19.94 2.85 -23.90
N ALA A 179 20.34 3.37 -25.07
CA ALA A 179 19.42 3.68 -26.18
C ALA A 179 18.63 2.43 -26.64
N HIS A 180 19.15 1.23 -26.40
CA HIS A 180 18.46 -0.03 -26.70
C HIS A 180 17.22 -0.27 -25.80
N ASP A 181 17.25 0.21 -24.55
CA ASP A 181 16.12 0.07 -23.62
C ASP A 181 14.91 0.92 -24.04
N MET A 182 15.15 2.05 -24.72
CA MET A 182 14.10 2.89 -25.27
C MET A 182 13.40 2.25 -26.47
N ASN A 183 14.15 1.57 -27.34
CA ASN A 183 13.60 0.90 -28.53
C ASN A 183 12.85 -0.40 -28.18
N THR A 184 13.24 -1.09 -27.10
CA THR A 184 12.61 -2.33 -26.62
C THR A 184 11.45 -2.11 -25.65
N ALA A 185 11.19 -0.87 -25.23
CA ALA A 185 10.09 -0.56 -24.32
C ALA A 185 8.71 -1.01 -24.87
N ASN A 186 8.53 -0.98 -26.20
CA ASN A 186 7.26 -1.34 -26.86
C ASN A 186 6.87 -2.83 -26.80
N TYR A 187 7.66 -3.71 -26.16
CA TYR A 187 7.33 -5.14 -26.10
C TYR A 187 6.34 -5.48 -24.95
N SER A 188 5.14 -5.90 -25.33
CA SER A 188 4.19 -6.60 -24.46
C SER A 188 4.78 -7.93 -23.96
N LYS A 189 4.52 -8.26 -22.70
CA LYS A 189 5.01 -9.47 -22.00
C LYS A 189 4.47 -10.81 -22.53
N HIS A 190 3.84 -10.83 -23.70
CA HIS A 190 3.39 -12.07 -24.34
C HIS A 190 4.47 -12.82 -25.13
N ASN A 191 5.64 -12.22 -25.39
CA ASN A 191 6.71 -12.84 -26.20
C ASN A 191 8.07 -13.02 -25.50
N LEU A 192 8.11 -13.11 -24.17
CA LEU A 192 9.35 -13.41 -23.41
C LEU A 192 9.15 -14.59 -22.45
N LYS A 193 8.75 -15.74 -23.00
CA LYS A 193 9.27 -17.03 -22.53
C LYS A 193 10.40 -17.40 -23.48
N ASN A 194 11.56 -17.77 -22.94
CA ASN A 194 12.81 -18.12 -23.64
C ASN A 194 13.76 -16.95 -23.91
N LYS A 195 14.46 -16.46 -22.86
CA LYS A 195 15.88 -16.07 -23.04
C LYS A 195 16.76 -15.95 -21.79
N TYR A 196 16.27 -16.24 -20.59
CA TYR A 196 17.11 -16.26 -19.38
C TYR A 196 16.82 -17.47 -18.49
N TRP A 197 16.95 -18.65 -19.09
CA TRP A 197 17.27 -19.89 -18.37
C TRP A 197 18.03 -20.83 -19.31
N SER A 198 19.25 -20.44 -19.65
CA SER A 198 20.29 -21.38 -20.07
C SER A 198 21.60 -20.93 -19.46
N ASN A 199 22.24 -21.84 -18.74
CA ASN A 199 23.57 -21.74 -18.12
C ASN A 199 23.59 -21.49 -16.60
N LYS A 200 23.12 -22.49 -15.86
CA LYS A 200 23.91 -23.10 -14.77
C LYS A 200 23.35 -24.50 -14.48
N LYS A 201 23.79 -25.51 -15.24
CA LYS A 201 23.88 -26.87 -14.68
C LYS A 201 25.07 -26.82 -13.73
N ILE A 202 24.80 -26.54 -12.45
CA ILE A 202 25.79 -26.80 -11.40
C ILE A 202 25.81 -28.32 -11.26
N ASN A 203 26.96 -28.90 -11.58
CA ASN A 203 27.21 -30.34 -11.52
C ASN A 203 27.24 -30.74 -10.03
N LEU A 204 26.19 -31.39 -9.55
CA LEU A 204 25.96 -31.68 -8.12
C LEU A 204 26.80 -32.86 -7.57
N ASN A 205 28.00 -33.09 -8.13
CA ASN A 205 28.87 -34.22 -7.79
C ASN A 205 30.29 -33.85 -7.33
N GLU A 206 30.66 -32.56 -7.26
CA GLU A 206 32.01 -32.16 -6.83
C GLU A 206 32.11 -31.62 -5.39
N GLU A 207 31.00 -31.22 -4.76
CA GLU A 207 31.05 -30.75 -3.36
C GLU A 207 30.91 -31.87 -2.31
N LYS A 208 30.50 -33.08 -2.70
CA LYS A 208 30.45 -34.24 -1.77
C LYS A 208 31.80 -34.92 -1.55
N LYS A 209 32.85 -34.56 -2.30
CA LYS A 209 34.19 -35.15 -2.14
C LYS A 209 35.15 -34.33 -1.26
N LYS A 210 34.77 -33.10 -0.86
CA LYS A 210 35.58 -32.23 0.02
C LYS A 210 35.20 -32.26 1.50
N MET A 211 34.19 -33.06 1.88
CA MET A 211 33.71 -33.18 3.27
C MET A 211 34.03 -34.53 3.92
N MET A 212 34.96 -35.32 3.37
CA MET A 212 35.27 -36.66 3.88
C MET A 212 36.76 -37.01 4.01
N ILE A 213 37.66 -36.01 4.02
CA ILE A 213 39.08 -36.25 4.37
C ILE A 213 39.61 -35.08 5.22
N ARG A 214 39.98 -35.43 6.46
CA ARG A 214 40.58 -34.65 7.55
C ARG A 214 39.65 -33.76 8.37
#